data_AF-A0A953M428-F1
#
_entry.id   AF-A0A953M428-F1
#
_cell.length_a   1.000
_cell.length_b   1.000
_cell.length_c   1.000
_cell.angle_alpha   90.00
_cell.angle_beta   90.00
_cell.angle_gamma   90.00
#
_symmetry.space_group_name_H-M   'P 1'
#
loop_
_entity.id
_entity.type
_entity.pdbx_description
1 polymer ?
#
loop_
_entity_poly.entity_id
_entity_poly.type
_entity_poly.pdbx_seq_one_letter_code
_entity_poly.pdbx_strand_id
1 'polypeptide(L)'
;GMTRGWSDCYAHVLCATGRIEAVVEPVLHPWDIAPMQVIYAEAGGRTTDWSGRPGAYHPTGISSNGLVHDELLELLSPYAPGA
;
A
#
# COMPACT_ATOMS: atom_id res chain seq x y z
N GLY A 1 20.92 3.52 -3.21
CA GLY A 1 19.85 4.53 -3.03
C GLY A 1 19.68 4.79 -1.55
N MET A 2 19.33 6.02 -1.15
CA MET A 2 18.99 6.32 0.25
C MET A 2 17.64 5.68 0.57
N THR A 3 17.62 4.65 1.42
CA THR A 3 16.39 4.16 2.03
C THR A 3 15.88 5.25 2.97
N ARG A 4 14.75 5.88 2.64
CA ARG A 4 14.00 6.72 3.57
C ARG A 4 13.31 5.73 4.53
N GLY A 5 13.98 5.40 5.63
CA GLY A 5 13.61 4.31 6.55
C GLY A 5 12.21 4.44 7.17
N TRP A 6 11.75 3.29 7.71
CA TRP A 6 10.51 3.02 8.46
C TRP A 6 9.65 4.24 8.77
N SER A 7 8.79 4.60 7.82
CA SER A 7 7.77 5.62 8.04
C SER A 7 6.42 5.03 8.45
N ASP A 8 6.24 3.69 8.41
CA ASP A 8 5.05 2.98 8.94
C ASP A 8 3.76 3.78 8.64
N CYS A 9 2.96 4.10 9.65
CA CYS A 9 1.76 4.93 9.51
C CYS A 9 2.00 6.34 8.91
N TYR A 10 3.16 6.97 9.15
CA TYR A 10 3.50 8.27 8.58
C TYR A 10 3.70 8.20 7.06
N ALA A 11 4.19 7.07 6.54
CA ALA A 11 4.30 6.85 5.09
C ALA A 11 2.91 6.95 4.44
N HIS A 12 1.93 6.31 5.07
CA HIS A 12 0.55 6.33 4.61
C HIS A 12 -0.04 7.75 4.65
N VAL A 13 0.27 8.53 5.70
CA VAL A 13 -0.15 9.95 5.77
C VAL A 13 0.48 10.77 4.65
N LEU A 14 1.78 10.61 4.39
CA LEU A 14 2.46 11.31 3.29
C LEU A 14 1.79 10.97 1.95
N CYS A 15 1.46 9.71 1.73
CA CYS A 15 0.86 9.26 0.48
C CYS A 15 -0.59 9.71 0.33
N ALA A 16 -1.42 9.51 1.34
CA ALA A 16 -2.82 9.95 1.36
C ALA A 16 -2.96 11.48 1.21
N THR A 17 -1.93 12.25 1.58
CA THR A 17 -1.89 13.71 1.41
C THR A 17 -1.10 14.17 0.19
N GLY A 18 -0.77 13.27 -0.74
CA GLY A 18 -0.20 13.57 -2.05
C GLY A 18 1.28 13.98 -2.04
N ARG A 19 2.04 13.65 -0.99
CA ARG A 19 3.49 13.95 -0.88
C ARG A 19 4.38 12.83 -1.43
N ILE A 20 3.85 11.63 -1.53
CA ILE A 20 4.47 10.46 -2.19
C ILE A 20 3.37 9.67 -2.91
N GLU A 21 3.75 8.87 -3.90
CA GLU A 21 2.80 8.21 -4.79
C GLU A 21 2.30 6.88 -4.23
N ALA A 22 3.13 6.17 -3.45
CA ALA A 22 2.79 4.86 -2.90
C ALA A 22 3.59 4.47 -1.65
N VAL A 23 3.02 3.53 -0.91
CA VAL A 23 3.61 2.78 0.20
C VAL A 23 3.47 1.29 -0.11
N VAL A 24 4.54 0.54 0.02
CA VAL A 24 4.58 -0.91 -0.21
C VAL A 24 5.01 -1.59 1.09
N GLU A 25 4.13 -2.44 1.60
CA GLU A 25 4.28 -3.09 2.90
C GLU A 25 4.41 -4.62 2.71
N PRO A 26 5.61 -5.19 2.92
CA PRO A 26 5.85 -6.62 2.72
C PRO A 26 5.35 -7.49 3.88
N VAL A 27 5.10 -6.90 5.05
CA VAL A 27 4.62 -7.60 6.25
C VAL A 27 3.64 -6.68 6.97
N LEU A 28 2.39 -7.11 7.13
CA LEU A 28 1.34 -6.35 7.81
C LEU A 28 0.55 -7.20 8.79
N HIS A 29 0.02 -6.54 9.81
CA HIS A 29 -1.11 -7.00 10.60
C HIS A 29 -2.38 -6.18 10.29
N PRO A 30 -3.58 -6.69 10.62
CA PRO A 30 -4.83 -6.00 10.30
C PRO A 30 -4.93 -4.59 10.87
N TRP A 31 -4.33 -4.33 12.04
CA TRP A 31 -4.36 -3.00 12.66
C TRP A 31 -3.49 -1.97 11.95
N ASP A 32 -2.52 -2.40 11.12
CA ASP A 32 -1.64 -1.50 10.37
C ASP A 32 -2.36 -0.90 9.15
N ILE A 33 -3.24 -1.68 8.51
CA ILE A 33 -3.83 -1.34 7.20
C ILE A 33 -5.34 -1.11 7.21
N ALA A 34 -6.08 -1.64 8.20
CA ALA A 34 -7.54 -1.49 8.25
C ALA A 34 -8.01 -0.01 8.18
N PRO A 35 -7.38 0.94 8.90
CA PRO A 35 -7.75 2.36 8.76
C PRO A 35 -7.49 2.92 7.37
N MET A 36 -6.45 2.42 6.67
CA MET A 36 -6.02 2.95 5.38
C MET A 36 -7.04 2.67 4.29
N GLN A 37 -7.82 1.59 4.39
CA GLN A 37 -8.87 1.29 3.41
C GLN A 37 -9.89 2.43 3.27
N VAL A 38 -10.30 3.02 4.40
CA VAL A 38 -11.23 4.15 4.42
C VAL A 38 -10.51 5.43 4.04
N ILE A 39 -9.36 5.72 4.66
CA ILE A 39 -8.62 6.96 4.43
C ILE A 39 -8.26 7.14 2.96
N TYR A 40 -7.74 6.09 2.31
CA TYR A 40 -7.34 6.18 0.91
C TYR A 40 -8.55 6.22 -0.02
N ALA A 41 -9.62 5.47 0.25
CA ALA A 41 -10.83 5.56 -0.56
C ALA A 41 -11.38 6.99 -0.59
N GLU A 42 -11.41 7.68 0.56
CA GLU A 42 -11.87 9.07 0.68
C GLU A 42 -10.85 10.08 0.10
N ALA A 43 -9.55 9.78 0.18
CA ALA A 43 -8.49 10.59 -0.43
C ALA A 43 -8.36 10.39 -1.95
N GLY A 44 -9.15 9.48 -2.55
CA GLY A 44 -9.10 9.15 -3.99
C GLY A 44 -7.97 8.18 -4.38
N GLY A 45 -7.34 7.53 -3.40
CA GLY A 45 -6.33 6.50 -3.59
C GLY A 45 -6.87 5.07 -3.59
N ARG A 46 -5.96 4.10 -3.59
CA ARG A 46 -6.26 2.65 -3.62
C ARG A 46 -5.43 1.89 -2.60
N THR A 47 -6.02 0.85 -1.99
CA THR A 47 -5.34 -0.09 -1.09
C THR A 47 -5.66 -1.54 -1.45
N THR A 48 -4.66 -2.38 -1.65
CA THR A 48 -4.80 -3.83 -1.92
C THR A 48 -3.63 -4.62 -1.34
N ASP A 49 -3.70 -5.95 -1.37
CA ASP A 49 -2.51 -6.79 -1.29
C ASP A 49 -1.69 -6.77 -2.59
N TRP A 50 -0.59 -7.51 -2.63
CA TRP A 50 0.28 -7.63 -3.81
C TRP A 50 -0.34 -8.40 -4.98
N SER A 51 -1.50 -9.03 -4.78
CA SER A 51 -2.30 -9.70 -5.82
C SER A 51 -3.50 -8.86 -6.27
N GLY A 52 -3.59 -7.60 -5.82
CA GLY A 52 -4.68 -6.67 -6.17
C GLY A 52 -5.98 -6.93 -5.41
N ARG A 53 -5.98 -7.78 -4.39
CA ARG A 53 -7.18 -8.07 -3.59
C ARG A 53 -7.35 -7.00 -2.50
N PRO A 54 -8.54 -6.40 -2.36
CA PRO A 54 -8.83 -5.53 -1.22
C PRO A 54 -8.95 -6.35 0.06
N GLY A 55 -8.66 -5.73 1.21
CA GLY A 55 -8.85 -6.32 2.53
C GLY A 55 -7.71 -6.00 3.48
N ALA A 56 -8.00 -6.00 4.79
CA ALA A 56 -7.00 -5.75 5.83
C ALA A 56 -6.34 -7.03 6.39
N TYR A 57 -6.81 -8.21 5.98
CA TYR A 57 -6.36 -9.49 6.53
C TYR A 57 -5.28 -10.17 5.67
N HIS A 58 -4.72 -9.45 4.70
CA HIS A 58 -3.64 -9.95 3.85
C HIS A 58 -2.28 -9.67 4.52
N PRO A 59 -1.28 -10.55 4.34
CA PRO A 59 0.04 -10.37 4.96
C PRO A 59 0.89 -9.29 4.27
N THR A 60 0.46 -8.81 3.10
CA THR A 60 1.13 -7.77 2.31
C THR A 60 0.14 -6.67 1.92
N GLY A 61 0.66 -5.50 1.58
CA GLY A 61 -0.15 -4.35 1.22
C GLY A 61 0.54 -3.37 0.29
N ILE A 62 -0.28 -2.68 -0.49
CA ILE A 62 0.07 -1.52 -1.31
C ILE A 62 -0.98 -0.46 -0.98
N SER A 63 -0.54 0.75 -0.68
CA SER A 63 -1.40 1.93 -0.67
C SER A 63 -0.85 2.97 -1.62
N SER A 64 -1.66 3.50 -2.53
CA SER A 64 -1.18 4.47 -3.53
C SER A 64 -2.21 5.54 -3.86
N ASN A 65 -1.77 6.58 -4.58
CA ASN A 65 -2.63 7.61 -5.15
C ASN A 65 -3.58 7.10 -6.26
N GLY A 66 -3.65 5.79 -6.49
CA GLY A 66 -4.49 5.16 -7.50
C GLY A 66 -3.88 5.13 -8.91
N LEU A 67 -3.08 6.13 -9.27
CA LEU A 67 -2.52 6.31 -10.62
C LEU A 67 -1.39 5.31 -10.93
N VAL A 68 -0.56 5.01 -9.95
CA VAL A 68 0.60 4.08 -10.09
C VAL A 68 0.29 2.66 -9.62
N HIS A 69 -0.97 2.38 -9.25
CA HIS A 69 -1.30 1.15 -8.53
C HIS A 69 -1.12 -0.11 -9.37
N ASP A 70 -1.55 -0.08 -10.62
CA ASP A 70 -1.49 -1.27 -11.49
C ASP A 70 -0.05 -1.58 -11.94
N GLU A 71 0.78 -0.55 -12.19
CA GLU A 71 2.23 -0.71 -12.44
C GLU A 71 2.94 -1.36 -11.24
N LEU A 72 2.57 -0.97 -10.01
CA LEU A 72 3.10 -1.60 -8.80
C LEU A 72 2.67 -3.07 -8.67
N LEU A 73 1.44 -3.40 -9.02
CA LEU A 73 0.97 -4.79 -9.02
C LEU A 73 1.74 -5.64 -10.03
N GLU A 74 1.98 -5.12 -11.24
CA GLU A 74 2.81 -5.81 -12.25
C GLU A 74 4.25 -6.02 -11.75
N LEU A 75 4.85 -4.99 -11.15
CA LEU A 75 6.22 -5.05 -10.62
C LEU A 75 6.35 -6.04 -9.45
N LEU A 76 5.32 -6.13 -8.59
CA LEU A 76 5.31 -6.95 -7.39
C LEU A 76 4.79 -8.38 -7.63
N SER A 77 4.16 -8.64 -8.78
CA SER A 77 3.61 -9.96 -9.12
C SER A 77 4.56 -11.14 -8.89
N PRO A 78 5.88 -11.07 -9.20
CA PRO A 78 6.82 -12.17 -8.94
C PRO A 78 7.07 -12.47 -7.45
N TYR A 79 6.68 -11.56 -6.56
CA TYR A 79 6.89 -11.67 -5.12
C TYR A 79 5.58 -11.85 -4.33
N ALA A 80 4.44 -11.90 -5.02
CA ALA A 80 3.14 -12.03 -4.38
C ALA A 80 3.04 -13.38 -3.64
N PRO A 81 2.43 -13.43 -2.43
CA PRO A 81 2.27 -14.68 -1.70
C PRO A 81 1.53 -15.73 -2.52
N GLY A 82 2.20 -16.85 -2.83
CA GLY A 82 1.64 -17.95 -3.63
C GLY A 82 1.84 -17.84 -5.15
N ALA A 83 2.64 -16.85 -5.62
CA ALA A 83 3.18 -16.81 -6.98
C ALA A 83 4.34 -17.81 -7.19
#